data_AF-A0A401PV01-F1
#
_entry.id   AF-A0A401PV01-F1
#
_cell.length_a   1.000
_cell.length_b   1.000
_cell.length_c   1.000
_cell.angle_alpha   90.00
_cell.angle_beta   90.00
_cell.angle_gamma   90.00
#
_symmetry.space_group_name_H-M   'P 1'
#
loop_
_entity.id
_entity.type
_entity.pdbx_description
1 polymer ?
#
loop_
_entity_poly.entity_id
_entity_poly.type
_entity_poly.pdbx_seq_one_letter_code
_entity_poly.pdbx_strand_id
1 'polypeptide(L)'
;MAANCSSTFKPVTHVIFDMDGLLLDTERLYTLVFEEVCGRYNKKFTWELKATIMGMQSLNAAKIVCEKLQLPLTPEELIKECLLVQERLFVSTSLMPGIERIVTHLSKQKVPIAVATSSSKQMFDLKTTKHKTLFCLFHHIVCGDDPDVKKSKPAPDSFLVCAKRFEPLPPLEKSVNQQRILGSYLTNLPNSDQKRLGQHTASLAPVA
;
A
#
# COMPACT_ATOMS: atom_id res chain seq x y z
N MET A 1 32.55 -0.75 10.03
CA MET A 1 32.64 0.43 9.14
C MET A 1 31.24 0.83 8.74
N ALA A 2 30.78 2.02 9.16
CA ALA A 2 29.44 2.51 8.84
C ALA A 2 29.43 3.07 7.41
N ALA A 3 28.57 2.53 6.55
CA ALA A 3 28.34 3.07 5.22
C ALA A 3 27.70 4.45 5.35
N ASN A 4 28.43 5.47 4.90
CA ASN A 4 28.04 6.87 4.95
C ASN A 4 27.06 7.14 3.79
N CYS A 5 25.75 7.00 4.02
CA CYS A 5 24.74 7.34 3.01
C CYS A 5 24.51 8.86 2.97
N SER A 6 25.43 9.58 2.33
CA SER A 6 25.23 10.97 1.93
C SER A 6 24.29 11.05 0.72
N SER A 7 22.99 10.81 0.95
CA SER A 7 21.95 11.25 0.02
C SER A 7 21.28 12.47 0.64
N THR A 8 21.55 13.65 0.09
CA THR A 8 20.78 14.86 0.43
C THR A 8 19.37 14.71 -0.12
N PHE A 9 18.38 14.70 0.77
CA PHE A 9 16.98 14.70 0.36
C PHE A 9 16.65 16.02 -0.34
N LYS A 10 15.96 15.95 -1.48
CA LYS A 10 15.42 17.14 -2.14
C LYS A 10 14.13 17.58 -1.42
N PRO A 11 13.85 18.90 -1.36
CA PRO A 11 12.55 19.39 -0.92
C PRO A 11 11.42 18.81 -1.78
N VAL A 12 10.28 18.51 -1.16
CA VAL A 12 9.06 18.04 -1.83
C VAL A 12 7.89 18.93 -1.45
N THR A 13 6.92 19.05 -2.34
CA THR A 13 5.72 19.89 -2.13
C THR A 13 4.44 19.07 -2.02
N HIS A 14 4.44 17.82 -2.49
CA HIS A 14 3.28 16.93 -2.56
C HIS A 14 3.69 15.51 -2.14
N VAL A 15 2.76 14.76 -1.56
CA VAL A 15 3.00 13.35 -1.17
C VAL A 15 1.89 12.47 -1.75
N ILE A 16 2.27 11.38 -2.42
CA ILE A 16 1.34 10.36 -2.88
C ILE A 16 1.66 9.09 -2.12
N PHE A 17 0.68 8.56 -1.40
CA PHE A 17 0.81 7.34 -0.62
C PHE A 17 0.35 6.14 -1.45
N ASP A 18 1.07 5.02 -1.36
CA ASP A 18 0.43 3.72 -1.55
C ASP A 18 -0.53 3.42 -0.40
N MET A 19 -1.43 2.46 -0.54
CA MET A 19 -2.41 2.12 0.50
C MET A 19 -2.12 0.78 1.17
N ASP A 20 -2.09 -0.30 0.38
CA ASP A 20 -2.01 -1.67 0.88
C ASP A 20 -0.61 -1.97 1.42
N GLY A 21 -0.53 -2.38 2.69
CA GLY A 21 0.75 -2.62 3.38
C GLY A 21 1.50 -1.33 3.76
N LEU A 22 0.98 -0.14 3.43
CA LEU A 22 1.57 1.16 3.79
C LEU A 22 0.65 1.99 4.69
N LEU A 23 -0.53 2.38 4.21
CA LEU A 23 -1.53 3.09 5.02
C LEU A 23 -2.31 2.11 5.90
N LEU A 24 -2.57 0.92 5.37
CA LEU A 24 -3.44 -0.08 5.96
C LEU A 24 -2.72 -1.43 6.10
N ASP A 25 -2.93 -2.10 7.24
CA ASP A 25 -2.46 -3.47 7.50
C ASP A 25 -3.34 -4.49 6.77
N THR A 26 -3.26 -4.49 5.43
CA THR A 26 -4.01 -5.43 4.59
C THR A 26 -3.29 -6.76 4.38
N GLU A 27 -1.96 -6.79 4.50
CA GLU A 27 -1.15 -8.01 4.35
C GLU A 27 -1.50 -9.11 5.36
N ARG A 28 -1.84 -8.70 6.59
CA ARG A 28 -2.35 -9.64 7.60
C ARG A 28 -3.69 -10.22 7.17
N LEU A 29 -4.60 -9.41 6.65
CA LEU A 29 -5.92 -9.87 6.21
C LEU A 29 -5.85 -10.75 4.97
N TYR A 30 -4.98 -10.45 3.99
CA TYR A 30 -4.75 -11.33 2.85
C TYR A 30 -4.25 -12.72 3.28
N THR A 31 -3.44 -12.79 4.34
CA THR A 31 -3.00 -14.07 4.92
C THR A 31 -4.19 -14.86 5.46
N LEU A 32 -5.07 -14.21 6.25
CA LEU A 32 -6.28 -14.85 6.79
C LEU A 32 -7.24 -15.32 5.68
N VAL A 33 -7.36 -14.53 4.60
CA VAL A 33 -8.17 -14.90 3.43
C VAL A 33 -7.67 -16.21 2.82
N PHE A 34 -6.37 -16.29 2.52
CA PHE A 34 -5.79 -17.50 1.93
C PHE A 34 -5.83 -18.68 2.91
N GLU A 35 -5.56 -18.48 4.19
CA GLU A 35 -5.67 -19.52 5.22
C GLU A 35 -7.09 -20.08 5.30
N GLU A 36 -8.12 -19.22 5.27
CA GLU A 36 -9.51 -19.66 5.31
C GLU A 36 -9.88 -20.44 4.04
N VAL A 37 -9.59 -19.90 2.85
CA VAL A 37 -9.97 -20.55 1.59
C VAL A 37 -9.20 -21.86 1.40
N CYS A 38 -7.89 -21.88 1.60
CA CYS A 38 -7.08 -23.10 1.49
C CYS A 38 -7.47 -24.13 2.57
N GLY A 39 -7.83 -23.67 3.78
CA GLY A 39 -8.26 -24.51 4.89
C GLY A 39 -9.51 -25.32 4.58
N ARG A 40 -10.43 -24.81 3.74
CA ARG A 40 -11.62 -25.56 3.26
C ARG A 40 -11.26 -26.82 2.48
N TYR A 41 -10.04 -26.89 1.94
CA TYR A 41 -9.50 -28.03 1.19
C TYR A 41 -8.45 -28.82 2.00
N ASN A 42 -8.41 -28.62 3.32
CA ASN A 42 -7.40 -29.18 4.22
C ASN A 42 -5.96 -28.86 3.81
N LYS A 43 -5.74 -27.69 3.19
CA LYS A 43 -4.41 -27.18 2.81
C LYS A 43 -3.99 -26.04 3.72
N LYS A 44 -2.71 -25.99 4.06
CA LYS A 44 -2.13 -24.93 4.88
C LYS A 44 -1.46 -23.88 3.99
N PHE A 45 -1.89 -22.63 4.12
CA PHE A 45 -1.20 -21.50 3.52
C PHE A 45 -0.04 -21.07 4.43
N THR A 46 1.20 -21.46 4.08
CA THR A 46 2.37 -21.21 4.92
C THR A 46 3.03 -19.87 4.63
N TRP A 47 3.89 -19.41 5.55
CA TRP A 47 4.69 -18.21 5.33
C TRP A 47 5.60 -18.34 4.11
N GLU A 48 6.19 -19.51 3.87
CA GLU A 48 7.08 -19.77 2.73
C GLU A 48 6.31 -19.59 1.42
N LEU A 49 5.10 -20.15 1.32
CA LEU A 49 4.25 -19.97 0.14
C LEU A 49 3.84 -18.51 -0.02
N LYS A 50 3.44 -17.84 1.07
CA LYS A 50 3.13 -16.41 1.05
C LYS A 50 4.30 -15.60 0.47
N ALA A 51 5.52 -15.83 0.97
CA ALA A 51 6.71 -15.12 0.53
C ALA A 51 6.96 -15.28 -0.98
N THR A 52 6.62 -16.43 -1.57
CA THR A 52 6.78 -16.62 -3.03
C THR A 52 5.79 -15.83 -3.88
N ILE A 53 4.66 -15.39 -3.31
CA ILE A 53 3.60 -14.70 -4.07
C ILE A 53 3.48 -13.22 -3.74
N MET A 54 4.23 -12.72 -2.76
CA MET A 54 4.20 -11.31 -2.36
C MET A 54 4.60 -10.40 -3.52
N GLY A 55 3.81 -9.34 -3.74
CA GLY A 55 4.03 -8.37 -4.82
C GLY A 55 3.63 -8.86 -6.23
N MET A 56 3.12 -10.08 -6.38
CA MET A 56 2.63 -10.58 -7.66
C MET A 56 1.21 -10.08 -7.96
N GLN A 57 0.87 -10.03 -9.25
CA GLN A 57 -0.52 -9.87 -9.68
C GLN A 57 -1.37 -11.04 -9.20
N SER A 58 -2.62 -10.77 -8.81
CA SER A 58 -3.52 -11.74 -8.17
C SER A 58 -3.65 -13.06 -8.93
N LEU A 59 -3.71 -13.00 -10.27
CA LEU A 59 -3.82 -14.20 -11.10
C LEU A 59 -2.55 -15.07 -11.06
N ASN A 60 -1.37 -14.45 -11.05
CA ASN A 60 -0.11 -15.20 -10.96
C ASN A 60 0.10 -15.79 -9.56
N ALA A 61 -0.26 -15.02 -8.51
CA ALA A 61 -0.30 -15.53 -7.14
C ALA A 61 -1.24 -16.73 -7.01
N ALA A 62 -2.47 -16.61 -7.53
CA ALA A 62 -3.46 -17.68 -7.48
C ALA A 62 -3.00 -18.94 -8.22
N LYS A 63 -2.35 -18.81 -9.39
CA LYS A 63 -1.73 -19.94 -10.12
C LYS A 63 -0.74 -20.70 -9.23
N ILE A 64 0.20 -20.00 -8.60
CA ILE A 64 1.21 -20.60 -7.72
C ILE A 64 0.55 -21.29 -6.53
N VAL A 65 -0.46 -20.66 -5.91
CA VAL A 65 -1.16 -21.24 -4.74
C VAL A 65 -1.90 -22.51 -5.14
N CYS A 66 -2.68 -22.48 -6.23
CA CYS A 66 -3.39 -23.67 -6.74
C CYS A 66 -2.42 -24.80 -7.05
N GLU A 67 -1.30 -24.51 -7.73
CA GLU A 67 -0.29 -25.50 -8.10
C GLU A 67 0.42 -26.09 -6.87
N LYS A 68 0.96 -25.24 -5.99
CA LYS A 68 1.75 -25.67 -4.82
C LYS A 68 0.92 -26.44 -3.80
N LEU A 69 -0.34 -26.07 -3.62
CA LEU A 69 -1.23 -26.73 -2.67
C LEU A 69 -2.07 -27.83 -3.32
N GLN A 70 -2.01 -27.98 -4.65
CA GLN A 70 -2.85 -28.90 -5.43
C GLN A 70 -4.34 -28.70 -5.09
N LEU A 71 -4.79 -27.45 -5.14
CA LEU A 71 -6.19 -27.12 -4.88
C LEU A 71 -7.06 -27.62 -6.06
N PRO A 72 -8.26 -28.14 -5.78
CA PRO A 72 -9.22 -28.54 -6.82
C PRO A 72 -9.96 -27.30 -7.36
N LEU A 73 -9.23 -26.23 -7.63
CA LEU A 73 -9.74 -24.94 -8.09
C LEU A 73 -8.86 -24.42 -9.22
N THR A 74 -9.49 -23.80 -10.21
CA THR A 74 -8.80 -22.90 -11.14
C THR A 74 -8.32 -21.64 -10.40
N PRO A 75 -7.29 -20.95 -10.90
CA PRO A 75 -6.83 -19.67 -10.32
C PRO A 75 -7.94 -18.62 -10.23
N GLU A 76 -8.85 -18.58 -11.21
CA GLU A 76 -9.99 -17.66 -11.26
C GLU A 76 -11.03 -17.98 -10.18
N GLU A 77 -11.33 -19.26 -9.96
CA GLU A 77 -12.20 -19.69 -8.86
C GLU A 77 -11.59 -19.38 -7.50
N LEU A 78 -10.27 -19.61 -7.32
CA LEU A 78 -9.58 -19.22 -6.09
C LEU A 78 -9.68 -17.72 -5.83
N ILE A 79 -9.50 -16.88 -6.86
CA ILE A 79 -9.69 -15.42 -6.73
C ILE A 79 -11.12 -15.10 -6.30
N LYS A 80 -12.12 -15.74 -6.90
CA LYS A 80 -13.53 -15.51 -6.57
C LYS A 80 -13.85 -15.90 -5.12
N GLU A 81 -13.38 -17.06 -4.66
CA GLU A 81 -13.52 -17.50 -3.27
C GLU A 81 -12.84 -16.53 -2.30
N CYS A 82 -11.64 -16.06 -2.65
CA CYS A 82 -10.92 -15.06 -1.86
C CYS A 82 -11.68 -13.73 -1.78
N LEU A 83 -12.32 -13.27 -2.87
CA LEU A 83 -13.09 -12.02 -2.87
C LEU A 83 -14.27 -12.08 -1.88
N LEU A 84 -14.98 -13.20 -1.81
CA LEU A 84 -16.09 -13.38 -0.85
C LEU A 84 -15.61 -13.27 0.61
N VAL A 85 -14.44 -13.82 0.91
CA VAL A 85 -13.84 -13.70 2.25
C VAL A 85 -13.33 -12.28 2.50
N GLN A 86 -12.76 -11.62 1.51
CA GLN A 86 -12.31 -10.23 1.59
C GLN A 86 -13.45 -9.28 1.92
N GLU A 87 -14.63 -9.43 1.30
CA GLU A 87 -15.81 -8.59 1.58
C GLU A 87 -16.18 -8.57 3.07
N ARG A 88 -16.08 -9.72 3.73
CA ARG A 88 -16.33 -9.85 5.17
C ARG A 88 -15.17 -9.35 6.04
N LEU A 89 -13.92 -9.60 5.65
CA LEU A 89 -12.77 -9.29 6.49
C LEU A 89 -12.29 -7.84 6.35
N PHE A 90 -12.36 -7.23 5.17
CA PHE A 90 -11.68 -5.96 4.89
C PHE A 90 -12.35 -4.76 5.56
N VAL A 91 -13.61 -4.85 5.96
CA VAL A 91 -14.25 -3.85 6.84
C VAL A 91 -13.54 -3.71 8.19
N SER A 92 -12.74 -4.71 8.59
CA SER A 92 -11.99 -4.73 9.85
C SER A 92 -10.55 -4.21 9.73
N THR A 93 -10.12 -3.77 8.55
CA THR A 93 -8.76 -3.31 8.27
C THR A 93 -8.32 -2.21 9.25
N SER A 94 -7.08 -2.30 9.72
CA SER A 94 -6.48 -1.34 10.66
C SER A 94 -5.47 -0.44 9.93
N LEU A 95 -5.24 0.76 10.47
CA LEU A 95 -4.14 1.62 10.01
C LEU A 95 -2.79 0.99 10.36
N MET A 96 -1.80 1.20 9.51
CA MET A 96 -0.41 0.91 9.87
C MET A 96 0.06 1.86 10.98
N PRO A 97 1.03 1.44 11.83
CA PRO A 97 1.57 2.29 12.88
C PRO A 97 2.10 3.62 12.36
N GLY A 98 1.70 4.73 13.00
CA GLY A 98 2.18 6.08 12.68
C GLY A 98 1.46 6.79 11.53
N ILE A 99 0.54 6.11 10.82
CA ILE A 99 -0.16 6.69 9.67
C ILE A 99 -1.06 7.87 10.05
N GLU A 100 -1.83 7.73 11.13
CA GLU A 100 -2.67 8.82 11.62
C GLU A 100 -1.83 10.08 11.95
N ARG A 101 -0.66 9.88 12.58
CA ARG A 101 0.26 10.96 12.93
C ARG A 101 0.79 11.69 11.69
N ILE A 102 1.32 10.95 10.71
CA ILE A 102 1.94 11.57 9.53
C ILE A 102 0.91 12.24 8.61
N VAL A 103 -0.25 11.60 8.39
CA VAL A 103 -1.33 12.17 7.56
C VAL A 103 -1.86 13.46 8.21
N THR A 104 -2.12 13.44 9.52
CA THR A 104 -2.56 14.63 10.26
C THR A 104 -1.51 15.73 10.26
N HIS A 105 -0.23 15.38 10.40
CA HIS A 105 0.86 16.35 10.35
C HIS A 105 0.92 17.05 8.98
N LEU A 106 0.94 16.28 7.89
CA LEU A 106 1.00 16.84 6.53
C LEU A 106 -0.22 17.71 6.22
N SER A 107 -1.41 17.26 6.62
CA SER A 107 -2.64 18.05 6.48
C SER A 107 -2.57 19.38 7.26
N LYS A 108 -2.12 19.36 8.52
CA LYS A 108 -1.93 20.59 9.33
C LYS A 108 -0.89 21.55 8.73
N GLN A 109 0.16 21.01 8.12
CA GLN A 109 1.19 21.79 7.41
C GLN A 109 0.75 22.20 5.99
N LYS A 110 -0.50 21.91 5.59
CA LYS A 110 -1.07 22.21 4.28
C LYS A 110 -0.24 21.63 3.12
N VAL A 111 0.42 20.50 3.34
CA VAL A 111 1.08 19.74 2.27
C VAL A 111 0.02 18.87 1.60
N PRO A 112 -0.25 19.04 0.29
CA PRO A 112 -1.24 18.22 -0.40
C PRO A 112 -0.82 16.76 -0.44
N ILE A 113 -1.75 15.88 -0.07
CA ILE A 113 -1.55 14.44 -0.04
C ILE A 113 -2.64 13.72 -0.85
N ALA A 114 -2.28 12.63 -1.52
CA ALA A 114 -3.19 11.78 -2.27
C ALA A 114 -2.85 10.29 -2.09
N VAL A 115 -3.73 9.40 -2.52
CA VAL A 115 -3.51 7.94 -2.49
C VAL A 115 -3.56 7.36 -3.90
N ALA A 116 -2.57 6.53 -4.25
CA ALA A 116 -2.58 5.68 -5.44
C ALA A 116 -2.58 4.21 -5.02
N THR A 117 -3.69 3.51 -5.22
CA THR A 117 -3.84 2.07 -4.86
C THR A 117 -4.12 1.21 -6.08
N SER A 118 -3.70 -0.07 -6.02
CA SER A 118 -4.11 -1.09 -7.00
C SER A 118 -5.45 -1.75 -6.63
N SER A 119 -6.03 -1.41 -5.48
CA SER A 119 -7.37 -1.86 -5.10
C SER A 119 -8.43 -1.26 -6.02
N SER A 120 -9.45 -2.04 -6.37
CA SER A 120 -10.67 -1.50 -7.00
C SER A 120 -11.37 -0.52 -6.05
N LYS A 121 -12.24 0.32 -6.59
CA LYS A 121 -13.04 1.26 -5.79
C LYS A 121 -13.86 0.55 -4.72
N GLN A 122 -14.47 -0.58 -5.05
CA GLN A 122 -15.22 -1.41 -4.10
C GLN A 122 -14.35 -1.88 -2.93
N MET A 123 -13.14 -2.40 -3.21
CA MET A 123 -12.24 -2.85 -2.13
C MET A 123 -11.67 -1.70 -1.33
N PHE A 124 -11.36 -0.58 -1.96
CA PHE A 124 -10.99 0.65 -1.26
C PHE A 124 -12.08 1.06 -0.25
N ASP A 125 -13.34 1.04 -0.66
CA ASP A 125 -14.44 1.47 0.20
C ASP A 125 -14.62 0.57 1.42
N LEU A 126 -14.48 -0.75 1.24
CA LEU A 126 -14.48 -1.72 2.34
C LEU A 126 -13.29 -1.50 3.29
N LYS A 127 -12.07 -1.45 2.76
CA LYS A 127 -10.82 -1.27 3.53
C LYS A 127 -10.80 0.02 4.36
N THR A 128 -11.48 1.06 3.87
CA THR A 128 -11.52 2.38 4.52
C THR A 128 -12.77 2.61 5.37
N THR A 129 -13.65 1.62 5.55
CA THR A 129 -14.92 1.74 6.31
C THR A 129 -14.74 2.41 7.67
N LYS A 130 -13.72 2.02 8.42
CA LYS A 130 -13.43 2.56 9.78
C LYS A 130 -12.62 3.85 9.78
N HIS A 131 -12.08 4.25 8.64
CA HIS A 131 -11.05 5.30 8.53
C HIS A 131 -11.50 6.49 7.68
N LYS A 132 -12.80 6.62 7.40
CA LYS A 132 -13.34 7.65 6.49
C LYS A 132 -12.86 9.06 6.86
N THR A 133 -12.89 9.43 8.15
CA THR A 133 -12.42 10.74 8.62
C THR A 133 -10.95 11.01 8.25
N LEU A 134 -10.07 10.02 8.40
CA LEU A 134 -8.66 10.17 8.02
C LEU A 134 -8.51 10.26 6.50
N PHE A 135 -9.24 9.42 5.75
CA PHE A 135 -9.19 9.42 4.29
C PHE A 135 -9.79 10.70 3.67
N CYS A 136 -10.66 11.42 4.38
CA CYS A 136 -11.12 12.76 3.97
C CYS A 136 -10.02 13.83 3.99
N LEU A 137 -8.87 13.59 4.63
CA LEU A 137 -7.73 14.53 4.62
C LEU A 137 -6.92 14.46 3.32
N PHE A 138 -7.11 13.42 2.51
CA PHE A 138 -6.47 13.30 1.21
C PHE A 138 -7.23 14.11 0.18
N HIS A 139 -6.51 14.84 -0.65
CA HIS A 139 -7.08 15.63 -1.74
C HIS A 139 -7.89 14.75 -2.69
N HIS A 140 -7.36 13.58 -3.06
CA HIS A 140 -8.03 12.63 -3.92
C HIS A 140 -7.44 11.23 -3.76
N ILE A 141 -8.16 10.25 -4.28
CA ILE A 141 -7.79 8.83 -4.29
C ILE A 141 -7.88 8.33 -5.74
N VAL A 142 -6.84 7.67 -6.24
CA VAL A 142 -6.84 6.93 -7.51
C VAL A 142 -6.83 5.45 -7.20
N CYS A 143 -7.90 4.76 -7.63
CA CYS A 143 -8.05 3.31 -7.49
C CYS A 143 -7.49 2.57 -8.72
N GLY A 144 -7.31 1.26 -8.62
CA GLY A 144 -6.71 0.44 -9.68
C GLY A 144 -7.61 0.25 -10.89
N ASP A 145 -8.93 0.42 -10.72
CA ASP A 145 -9.98 0.40 -11.74
C ASP A 145 -10.31 1.79 -12.29
N ASP A 146 -9.50 2.80 -11.97
CA ASP A 146 -9.63 4.14 -12.52
C ASP A 146 -9.39 4.14 -14.05
N PRO A 147 -10.28 4.77 -14.85
CA PRO A 147 -10.19 4.73 -16.31
C PRO A 147 -8.90 5.34 -16.87
N ASP A 148 -8.23 6.24 -16.15
CA ASP A 148 -6.97 6.84 -16.60
C ASP A 148 -5.74 5.95 -16.31
N VAL A 149 -5.90 4.92 -15.48
CA VAL A 149 -4.84 3.95 -15.13
C VAL A 149 -4.85 2.83 -16.17
N LYS A 150 -3.97 2.93 -17.16
CA LYS A 150 -3.92 1.95 -18.28
C LYS A 150 -3.14 0.69 -17.91
N LYS A 151 -2.13 0.82 -17.06
CA LYS A 151 -1.32 -0.29 -16.56
C LYS A 151 -1.32 -0.31 -15.04
N SER A 152 -1.62 -1.47 -14.46
CA SER A 152 -1.51 -1.67 -13.01
C SER A 152 -0.05 -1.57 -12.56
N LYS A 153 0.17 -1.35 -11.24
CA LYS A 153 1.50 -1.51 -10.64
C LYS A 153 2.12 -2.85 -11.06
N PRO A 154 3.44 -2.91 -11.33
CA PRO A 154 4.46 -1.90 -11.01
C PRO A 154 4.60 -0.75 -12.03
N ALA A 155 3.72 -0.64 -13.03
CA ALA A 155 3.72 0.53 -13.90
C ALA A 155 3.39 1.82 -13.11
N PRO A 156 3.95 2.98 -13.52
CA PRO A 156 3.83 4.22 -12.76
C PRO A 156 2.46 4.91 -12.94
N ASP A 157 1.59 4.41 -13.82
CA ASP A 157 0.34 5.05 -14.26
C ASP A 157 -0.49 5.60 -13.10
N SER A 158 -0.79 4.79 -12.08
CA SER A 158 -1.60 5.23 -10.92
C SER A 158 -0.98 6.42 -10.17
N PHE A 159 0.35 6.46 -10.01
CA PHE A 159 1.04 7.59 -9.39
C PHE A 159 1.03 8.82 -10.31
N LEU A 160 1.19 8.63 -11.62
CA LEU A 160 1.14 9.73 -12.58
C LEU A 160 -0.25 10.35 -12.69
N VAL A 161 -1.30 9.53 -12.66
CA VAL A 161 -2.68 9.98 -12.60
C VAL A 161 -2.92 10.77 -11.31
N CYS A 162 -2.48 10.27 -10.15
CA CYS A 162 -2.53 11.03 -8.90
C CYS A 162 -1.84 12.40 -9.02
N ALA A 163 -0.59 12.42 -9.50
CA ALA A 163 0.18 13.66 -9.60
C ALA A 163 -0.50 14.71 -10.49
N LYS A 164 -1.20 14.27 -11.55
CA LYS A 164 -1.94 15.15 -12.48
C LYS A 164 -3.26 15.68 -11.91
N ARG A 165 -3.81 15.08 -10.86
CA ARG A 165 -5.10 15.46 -10.26
C ARG A 165 -4.98 16.41 -9.06
N PHE A 166 -3.77 16.80 -8.68
CA PHE A 166 -3.57 17.85 -7.68
C PHE A 166 -3.93 19.23 -8.22
N GLU A 167 -4.57 20.02 -7.37
CA GLU A 167 -4.86 21.43 -7.64
C GLU A 167 -4.37 22.31 -6.47
N PRO A 168 -3.40 23.23 -6.70
CA PRO A 168 -2.66 23.44 -7.94
C PRO A 168 -1.73 22.26 -8.27
N LEU A 169 -1.35 22.13 -9.54
CA LEU A 169 -0.41 21.10 -9.98
C LEU A 169 0.93 21.21 -9.23
N PRO A 170 1.61 20.08 -8.96
CA PRO A 170 2.94 20.11 -8.40
C PRO A 170 3.89 20.91 -9.32
N PRO A 171 4.79 21.75 -8.77
CA PRO A 171 5.76 22.48 -9.57
C PRO A 171 6.55 21.51 -10.46
N LEU A 172 6.55 21.77 -11.77
CA LEU A 172 7.34 21.01 -12.73
C LEU A 172 8.83 21.29 -12.47
N GLU A 173 9.52 20.47 -11.68
CA GLU A 173 10.99 20.44 -11.77
C GLU A 173 11.35 19.94 -13.18
N LYS A 174 12.06 20.76 -13.95
CA LYS A 174 12.50 20.50 -15.33
C LYS A 174 13.42 19.26 -15.50
N SER A 175 13.63 18.44 -14.48
CA SER A 175 14.62 17.37 -14.48
C SER A 175 14.31 16.26 -13.48
N VAL A 176 13.11 15.69 -13.51
CA VAL A 176 12.83 14.50 -12.71
C VAL A 176 12.06 13.48 -13.54
N ASN A 177 12.77 12.41 -13.93
CA ASN A 177 12.17 11.14 -14.32
C ASN A 177 10.97 10.87 -13.42
N GLN A 178 9.82 10.64 -14.04
CA GLN A 178 8.49 10.37 -13.47
C GLN A 178 8.41 9.28 -12.37
N GLN A 179 9.55 8.74 -11.93
CA GLN A 179 9.74 7.72 -10.90
C GLN A 179 10.03 8.28 -9.50
N ARG A 180 10.11 9.61 -9.29
CA ARG A 180 10.37 10.22 -7.97
C ARG A 180 9.15 10.87 -7.32
N ILE A 181 7.96 10.43 -7.70
CA ILE A 181 6.80 10.46 -6.81
C ILE A 181 7.10 9.41 -5.73
N LEU A 182 6.99 9.76 -4.43
CA LEU A 182 7.32 8.92 -3.27
C LEU A 182 6.52 7.60 -3.24
N GLY A 183 6.84 6.67 -4.13
CA GLY A 183 6.27 5.32 -4.24
C GLY A 183 7.22 4.21 -3.77
N SER A 184 8.43 4.53 -3.35
CA SER A 184 9.38 3.53 -2.83
C SER A 184 10.37 4.16 -1.86
N TYR A 185 10.31 3.75 -0.59
CA TYR A 185 11.49 3.49 0.26
C TYR A 185 11.13 2.87 1.64
N LEU A 186 9.94 2.27 1.84
CA LEU A 186 9.61 1.62 3.13
C LEU A 186 9.14 0.16 3.02
N THR A 187 9.32 -0.53 1.90
CA THR A 187 8.89 -1.94 1.78
C THR A 187 10.02 -2.98 1.78
N ASN A 188 11.28 -2.62 2.01
CA ASN A 188 12.38 -3.59 2.13
C ASN A 188 13.44 -3.19 3.18
N LEU A 189 13.02 -2.89 4.42
CA LEU A 189 13.94 -2.84 5.55
C LEU A 189 13.69 -4.05 6.46
N PRO A 190 14.74 -4.82 6.82
CA PRO A 190 14.63 -5.84 7.85
C PRO A 190 14.06 -5.24 9.15
N ASN A 191 13.31 -6.03 9.92
CA ASN A 191 12.66 -5.61 11.18
C ASN A 191 13.60 -4.88 12.17
N SER A 192 14.91 -5.07 12.07
CA SER A 192 15.93 -4.36 12.85
C SER A 192 15.97 -2.84 12.61
N ASP A 193 15.64 -2.38 11.40
CA ASP A 193 15.75 -0.96 11.03
C ASP A 193 14.45 -0.18 11.30
N GLN A 194 13.29 -0.87 11.34
CA GLN A 194 12.03 -0.29 11.80
C GLN A 194 12.09 0.12 13.28
N LYS A 195 12.83 -0.61 14.13
CA LYS A 195 13.05 -0.24 15.55
C LYS A 195 13.95 0.98 15.73
N ARG A 196 14.91 1.24 14.84
CA ARG A 196 15.81 2.41 14.93
C ARG A 196 15.11 3.73 14.65
N LEU A 197 14.17 3.75 13.70
CA LEU A 197 13.38 4.95 13.37
C LEU A 197 12.40 5.34 14.50
N GLY A 198 11.96 4.38 15.31
CA GLY A 198 11.15 4.65 16.51
C GLY A 198 11.91 5.37 17.63
N GLN A 199 13.23 5.21 17.72
CA GLN A 199 14.04 5.77 18.81
C GLN A 199 14.57 7.19 18.52
N HIS A 200 14.70 7.59 17.25
CA HIS A 200 15.22 8.92 16.89
C HIS A 200 14.18 10.05 16.86
N THR A 201 12.89 9.76 17.10
CA THR A 201 11.85 10.81 17.24
C THR A 201 11.75 11.40 18.66
N ALA A 202 12.59 10.94 19.60
CA ALA A 202 12.55 11.36 20.99
C ALA A 202 13.47 12.54 21.37
N SER A 203 14.18 13.19 20.43
CA SER A 203 15.23 14.17 20.76
C SER A 203 15.15 15.54 20.09
N LEU A 204 14.00 15.95 19.56
CA LEU A 204 13.84 17.35 19.12
C LEU A 204 12.96 18.10 20.13
N ALA A 205 13.64 18.67 21.13
CA ALA A 205 13.11 19.66 22.05
C ALA A 205 12.66 20.93 21.27
N PRO A 206 11.70 21.70 21.80
CA PRO A 206 11.18 22.87 21.11
C PRO A 206 12.23 23.99 21.12
N VAL A 207 12.48 24.60 19.96
CA VAL A 207 13.10 25.92 19.90
C VAL A 207 11.95 26.94 19.90
N ALA A 208 12.05 27.88 20.83
CA ALA A 208 11.11 28.98 21.08
C ALA A 208 10.91 29.89 19.87
#